data_AF-A0A2I0FLQ0-F1
#
_entry.id   AF-A0A2I0FLQ0-F1
#
_cell.length_a   1.000
_cell.length_b   1.000
_cell.length_c   1.000
_cell.angle_alpha   90.00
_cell.angle_beta   90.00
_cell.angle_gamma   90.00
#
_symmetry.space_group_name_H-M   'P 1'
#
loop_
_entity.id
_entity.type
_entity.pdbx_description
1 polymer ?
#
loop_
_entity_poly.entity_id
_entity_poly.type
_entity_poly.pdbx_seq_one_letter_code
_entity_poly.pdbx_strand_id
1 'polypeptide(L)'
;MRADERLIKALLQRDKKAFEELYDRYHLLLWKIVAEAEADHRICEQLVTQVFKQVWQKPHEFMGDKRLALLLIECCRAKMKERPRPRAICLNSIEPQVCCG
;
A
#
# COMPACT_ATOMS: atom_id res chain seq x y z
N MET A 1 8.69 -13.74 -16.95
CA MET A 1 7.76 -13.27 -15.92
C MET A 1 8.57 -12.48 -14.90
N ARG A 2 8.30 -11.19 -14.74
CA ARG A 2 9.06 -10.35 -13.81
C ARG A 2 8.69 -10.74 -12.36
N ALA A 3 9.65 -10.67 -11.43
CA ALA A 3 9.38 -10.99 -10.02
C ALA A 3 8.19 -10.19 -9.46
N ASP A 4 8.05 -8.93 -9.90
CA ASP A 4 6.97 -8.03 -9.50
C ASP A 4 5.59 -8.50 -9.99
N GLU A 5 5.49 -9.05 -11.21
CA GLU A 5 4.24 -9.61 -11.74
C GLU A 5 3.79 -10.83 -10.94
N ARG A 6 4.74 -11.64 -10.47
CA ARG A 6 4.45 -12.77 -9.58
C ARG A 6 3.86 -12.30 -8.27
N LEU A 7 4.45 -11.27 -7.66
CA LEU A 7 3.97 -10.71 -6.41
C LEU A 7 2.53 -10.21 -6.57
N ILE A 8 2.25 -9.39 -7.57
CA ILE A 8 0.89 -8.86 -7.78
C ILE A 8 -0.13 -9.98 -8.06
N LYS A 9 0.23 -11.02 -8.82
CA LYS A 9 -0.63 -12.19 -9.02
C LYS A 9 -0.92 -12.94 -7.72
N ALA A 10 0.07 -13.07 -6.83
CA ALA A 10 -0.12 -13.68 -5.52
C ALA A 10 -0.99 -12.80 -4.60
N LEU A 11 -0.90 -11.47 -4.70
CA LEU A 11 -1.80 -10.55 -3.98
C LEU A 11 -3.27 -10.71 -4.39
N LEU A 12 -3.56 -11.05 -5.65
CA LEU A 12 -4.94 -11.38 -6.08
C LEU A 12 -5.51 -12.58 -5.33
N GLN A 13 -4.65 -13.52 -4.92
CA GLN A 13 -5.01 -14.68 -4.12
C GLN A 13 -4.99 -14.41 -2.61
N ARG A 14 -4.85 -13.13 -2.20
CA ARG A 14 -4.72 -12.72 -0.80
C ARG A 14 -3.54 -13.38 -0.08
N ASP A 15 -2.46 -13.65 -0.82
CA ASP A 15 -1.22 -14.16 -0.23
C ASP A 15 -0.54 -13.08 0.62
N LYS A 16 -0.51 -13.31 1.94
CA LYS A 16 0.13 -12.41 2.90
C LYS A 16 1.64 -12.36 2.75
N LYS A 17 2.30 -13.47 2.40
CA LYS A 17 3.75 -13.52 2.23
C LYS A 17 4.20 -12.68 1.05
N ALA A 18 3.44 -12.72 -0.05
CA ALA A 18 3.70 -11.88 -1.20
C ALA A 18 3.52 -10.38 -0.87
N PHE A 19 2.57 -10.06 0.00
CA PHE A 19 2.38 -8.69 0.48
C PHE A 19 3.53 -8.23 1.40
N GLU A 20 3.99 -9.08 2.31
CA GLU A 20 5.16 -8.83 3.16
C GLU A 20 6.42 -8.60 2.31
N GLU A 21 6.69 -9.47 1.33
CA GLU A 21 7.83 -9.31 0.41
C GLU A 21 7.74 -8.00 -0.37
N LEU A 22 6.55 -7.64 -0.84
CA LEU A 22 6.31 -6.37 -1.53
C LEU A 22 6.54 -5.17 -0.58
N TYR A 23 6.10 -5.28 0.67
CA TYR A 23 6.31 -4.24 1.68
C TYR A 23 7.80 -4.05 1.96
N ASP A 24 8.53 -5.11 2.31
CA ASP A 24 9.96 -5.04 2.63
C ASP A 24 10.78 -4.42 1.48
N ARG A 25 10.39 -4.72 0.24
CA ARG A 25 11.12 -4.29 -0.95
C ARG A 25 10.90 -2.82 -1.32
N TYR A 26 9.69 -2.30 -1.10
CA TYR A 26 9.31 -0.95 -1.55
C TYR A 26 9.06 0.05 -0.42
N HIS A 27 8.94 -0.40 0.83
CA HIS A 27 8.64 0.49 1.96
C HIS A 27 9.66 1.62 2.07
N LEU A 28 10.96 1.30 2.09
CA LEU A 28 12.01 2.29 2.22
C LEU A 28 12.07 3.26 1.02
N LEU A 29 11.76 2.78 -0.19
CA LEU A 29 11.70 3.60 -1.39
C LEU A 29 10.57 4.63 -1.28
N LEU A 30 9.35 4.17 -0.93
CA LEU A 30 8.20 5.06 -0.79
C LEU A 30 8.39 6.02 0.38
N TRP A 31 8.94 5.55 1.50
CA TRP A 31 9.25 6.40 2.65
C TRP A 31 10.16 7.57 2.26
N LYS A 32 11.26 7.32 1.55
CA LYS A 32 12.19 8.37 1.12
C LYS A 32 11.50 9.42 0.24
N ILE A 33 10.68 8.97 -0.71
CA ILE A 33 9.97 9.87 -1.63
C ILE A 33 8.98 10.77 -0.88
N VAL A 34 8.28 10.23 0.13
CA VAL A 34 7.34 11.04 0.91
C VAL A 34 8.08 11.97 1.87
N ALA A 35 9.15 11.50 2.52
CA ALA A 35 9.95 12.30 3.44
C ALA A 35 10.69 13.46 2.75
N GLU A 36 10.93 13.38 1.44
CA GLU A 36 11.43 14.50 0.63
C GLU A 36 10.39 15.62 0.47
N ALA A 37 9.09 15.30 0.55
CA ALA A 37 7.99 16.24 0.33
C ALA A 37 7.32 16.69 1.64
N GLU A 38 7.29 15.84 2.67
CA GLU A 38 6.59 16.05 3.93
C GLU A 38 7.56 15.95 5.11
N ALA A 39 7.59 16.97 5.97
CA ALA A 39 8.45 16.99 7.16
C ALA A 39 7.88 16.20 8.35
N ASP A 40 6.55 16.03 8.41
CA ASP A 40 5.90 15.28 9.50
C ASP A 40 5.94 13.77 9.22
N HIS A 41 6.69 13.04 10.04
CA HIS A 41 6.82 11.59 9.95
C HIS A 41 5.49 10.86 10.06
N ARG A 42 4.51 11.40 10.81
CA ARG A 42 3.18 10.80 10.93
C ARG A 42 2.41 10.85 9.61
N ILE A 43 2.54 11.96 8.89
CA ILE A 43 1.95 12.12 7.55
C ILE A 43 2.66 11.18 6.57
N CYS A 44 3.99 11.07 6.67
CA CYS A 44 4.77 10.13 5.86
C CYS A 44 4.29 8.69 6.03
N GLU A 45 4.21 8.22 7.28
CA GLU A 45 3.74 6.88 7.63
C GLU A 45 2.31 6.64 7.14
N GLN A 46 1.42 7.61 7.33
CA GLN A 46 0.04 7.52 6.88
C GLN A 46 -0.05 7.37 5.35
N LEU A 47 0.70 8.17 4.59
CA LEU A 47 0.71 8.11 3.12
C LEU A 47 1.25 6.78 2.62
N VAL A 48 2.39 6.32 3.15
CA VAL A 48 2.98 5.03 2.78
C VAL A 48 2.01 3.89 3.10
N THR A 49 1.40 3.91 4.29
CA THR A 49 0.39 2.94 4.70
C THR A 49 -0.82 2.93 3.77
N GLN A 50 -1.29 4.11 3.34
CA GLN A 50 -2.41 4.21 2.39
C GLN A 50 -2.08 3.59 1.03
N VAL A 51 -0.86 3.80 0.52
CA VAL A 51 -0.42 3.17 -0.74
C VAL A 51 -0.45 1.65 -0.62
N PHE A 52 0.14 1.08 0.43
CA PHE A 52 0.14 -0.38 0.62
C PHE A 52 -1.27 -0.94 0.88
N LYS A 53 -2.13 -0.21 1.60
CA LYS A 53 -3.55 -0.59 1.74
C LYS A 53 -4.26 -0.62 0.39
N GLN A 54 -4.01 0.35 -0.48
CA GLN A 54 -4.60 0.38 -1.83
C GLN A 54 -4.09 -0.78 -2.68
N VAL A 55 -2.79 -1.09 -2.63
CA VAL A 55 -2.18 -2.25 -3.29
C VAL A 55 -2.84 -3.55 -2.82
N TRP A 56 -3.06 -3.71 -1.51
CA TRP A 56 -3.74 -4.87 -0.96
C TRP A 56 -5.22 -4.94 -1.39
N GLN A 57 -5.95 -3.84 -1.31
CA GLN A 57 -7.39 -3.83 -1.62
C GLN A 57 -7.65 -4.00 -3.12
N LYS A 58 -6.80 -3.41 -3.97
CA LYS A 58 -6.97 -3.32 -5.42
C LYS A 58 -5.67 -3.65 -6.17
N PRO A 59 -5.15 -4.87 -6.05
CA PRO A 59 -3.89 -5.26 -6.70
C PRO A 59 -3.95 -5.17 -8.24
N HIS A 60 -5.14 -5.26 -8.84
CA HIS A 60 -5.35 -5.11 -10.28
C HIS A 60 -4.97 -3.72 -10.82
N GLU A 61 -5.06 -2.65 -10.01
CA GLU A 61 -4.62 -1.30 -10.41
C GLU A 61 -3.10 -1.22 -10.61
N PHE A 62 -2.37 -2.19 -10.06
CA PHE A 62 -0.90 -2.29 -10.12
C PHE A 62 -0.44 -3.36 -11.13
N MET A 63 -1.35 -3.89 -11.94
CA MET A 63 -1.05 -4.75 -13.07
C MET A 63 -0.91 -3.92 -14.34
N GLY A 64 0.18 -4.12 -15.09
CA GLY A 64 0.37 -3.48 -16.38
C GLY A 64 1.81 -3.59 -16.88
N ASP A 65 2.08 -2.92 -18.01
CA ASP A 65 3.39 -2.98 -18.67
C ASP A 65 4.47 -2.15 -17.96
N LYS A 66 4.04 -1.17 -17.16
CA LYS A 66 4.92 -0.34 -16.32
C LYS A 66 5.54 -1.18 -15.20
N ARG A 67 6.75 -0.79 -14.77
CA ARG A 67 7.38 -1.39 -13.58
C ARG A 67 6.54 -1.10 -12.35
N LEU A 68 6.37 -2.10 -11.48
CA LEU A 68 5.60 -1.97 -10.24
C LEU A 68 6.07 -0.78 -9.38
N ALA A 69 7.39 -0.59 -9.27
CA ALA A 69 7.97 0.57 -8.57
C ALA A 69 7.40 1.91 -9.09
N LEU A 70 7.26 2.06 -10.41
CA LEU A 70 6.72 3.29 -11.00
C LEU A 70 5.24 3.48 -10.64
N LEU A 71 4.44 2.41 -10.70
CA LEU A 71 3.02 2.46 -10.32
C LEU A 71 2.83 2.81 -8.84
N LEU A 72 3.68 2.27 -7.95
CA LEU A 72 3.69 2.62 -6.53
C LEU A 72 4.05 4.09 -6.29
N ILE A 73 5.05 4.62 -7.03
CA ILE A 73 5.44 6.03 -6.95
C ILE A 73 4.35 6.94 -7.49
N GLU A 74 3.70 6.59 -8.60
CA GLU A 74 2.56 7.32 -9.16
C GLU A 74 1.39 7.37 -8.16
N CYS A 75 1.05 6.23 -7.55
CA CYS A 75 0.04 6.15 -6.49
C CYS A 75 0.41 7.03 -5.29
N CYS A 76 1.66 6.94 -4.83
CA CYS A 76 2.18 7.75 -3.74
C CYS A 76 2.06 9.26 -4.03
N ARG A 77 2.47 9.69 -5.23
CA ARG A 77 2.34 11.09 -5.68
C ARG A 77 0.89 11.55 -5.79
N ALA A 78 -0.01 10.67 -6.24
CA ALA A 78 -1.44 10.97 -6.24
C ALA A 78 -1.95 11.21 -4.81
N LYS A 79 -1.56 10.36 -3.85
CA LYS A 79 -1.94 10.50 -2.43
C LYS A 79 -1.37 11.76 -1.78
N MET A 80 -0.15 12.18 -2.12
CA MET A 80 0.41 13.45 -1.65
C MET A 80 -0.38 14.67 -2.16
N LYS A 81 -0.87 14.63 -3.41
CA LYS A 81 -1.72 15.70 -3.98
C LYS A 81 -3.11 15.71 -3.37
N GLU A 82 -3.66 14.54 -3.05
CA GLU A 82 -4.88 14.36 -2.28
C GLU A 82 -4.62 14.75 -0.82
N ARG A 83 -4.44 16.05 -0.52
CA ARG A 83 -4.25 16.53 0.86
C ARG A 83 -5.24 15.82 1.78
N PRO A 84 -4.77 15.01 2.75
CA PRO A 84 -5.69 14.32 3.63
C PRO A 84 -6.38 15.37 4.49
N ARG A 85 -7.65 15.67 4.20
CA ARG A 85 -8.53 16.17 5.26
C ARG A 85 -8.49 15.11 6.35
N PRO A 86 -8.31 15.48 7.63
CA PRO A 86 -8.30 14.50 8.71
C PRO A 86 -9.61 13.73 8.62
N ARG A 87 -9.54 12.49 8.13
CA ARG A 87 -10.66 11.57 8.21
C ARG A 87 -10.70 11.18 9.68
N ALA A 88 -11.74 11.58 10.38
CA ALA A 88 -12.09 10.97 11.65
C ALA A 88 -12.05 9.45 11.44
N ILE A 89 -11.06 8.80 12.04
CA ILE A 89 -10.90 7.35 11.96
C ILE A 89 -12.03 6.78 12.83
N CYS A 90 -13.16 6.45 12.21
CA CYS A 90 -14.03 5.43 12.78
C CYS A 90 -13.28 4.10 12.60
N LEU A 91 -12.70 3.62 13.70
CA LEU A 91 -12.29 2.23 13.89
C LEU A 91 -13.54 1.37 13.61
N ASN A 92 -13.67 0.83 12.40
CA ASN A 92 -14.62 -0.25 12.17
C ASN A 92 -13.89 -1.57 12.40
N SER A 93 -14.17 -2.10 13.59
CA SER A 93 -14.37 -3.51 13.94
C SER A 93 -13.44 -4.53 13.31
N ILE A 94 -12.49 -4.99 14.12
CA ILE A 94 -12.12 -6.41 14.10
C ILE A 94 -13.38 -7.14 14.57
N GLU A 95 -14.16 -7.74 13.66
CA GLU A 95 -15.11 -8.79 14.04
C GLU A 95 -14.29 -10.00 14.52
N PRO A 96 -14.43 -10.46 15.77
CA PRO A 96 -13.98 -11.79 16.13
C PRO A 96 -14.96 -12.80 15.53
N GLN A 97 -14.52 -13.50 14.49
CA GLN A 97 -15.19 -14.72 14.02
C GLN A 97 -15.14 -15.80 15.12
N VAL A 98 -16.32 -16.08 15.67
CA VAL A 98 -16.91 -17.39 16.06
C VAL A 98 -16.13 -18.30 17.02
N CYS A 99 -16.78 -18.71 18.11
CA CYS A 99 -16.68 -20.07 18.67
C CYS A 99 -18.01 -20.50 19.33
N CYS A 100 -18.67 -21.46 18.68
CA CYS A 100 -19.53 -22.57 19.11
C CYS A 100 -20.28 -22.59 20.46
N GLY A 101 -21.52 -23.11 20.41
CA GLY A 101 -22.29 -23.64 21.55
C GLY A 101 -23.74 -23.92 21.18
#